data_AF-A0A822YLS4-F1
#
_entry.id   AF-A0A822YLS4-F1
#
_cell.length_a   1.000
_cell.length_b   1.000
_cell.length_c   1.000
_cell.angle_alpha   90.00
_cell.angle_beta   90.00
_cell.angle_gamma   90.00
#
_symmetry.space_group_name_H-M   'P 1'
#
loop_
_entity.id
_entity.type
_entity.pdbx_description
1 polymer ?
#
loop_
_entity_poly.entity_id
_entity_poly.type
_entity_poly.pdbx_seq_one_letter_code
_entity_poly.pdbx_strand_id
1 'polypeptide(L)'
;MPFGRIGQETLMEDNWADDEIELELAPIAVQLAYVRQVTLLGYPQEAIEAYMNIINRNLVDDSSLAVAINNLVALRGSKDVSDSLRKLDRFIEKGSVAQSFQLTHGLDLKLSPKQREAIYSNRVLLLLHANRMDQARELVSALPDMFPDSVMPVLLHAAVLVRENKAGRAEEILGQFAERFPEKSKVALLARAQVAAAANHPQIAAESLARIPDIQHMPATVATLVSLKERSGDIDGAAAVLDSAIGWWSNSMTGENQLKKLMHEAASFKVKHGREEEAAHLYEKLVKSHGSIEALVGLITTAARVDVEKAEAYEKQLKPLAGLKGIDVDSLEKTSGAKHVEGSGHVKNVEAYEEAKGKVKAKKKRKRKPKYPKGFDPANPGPPPDPERWLPKRERSSYRPKRKDKRAAQVRGSQGAVVREKNEANAVSTNTSASNPKSNQPTATSKSEQSKPSSKSSRKKSRN
;
A
#
# COMPACT_ATOMS: atom_id res chain seq x y z
N MET A 1 -17.69 -30.89 17.78
CA MET A 1 -19.15 -31.09 17.58
C MET A 1 -19.83 -31.97 18.64
N PRO A 2 -19.23 -33.02 19.23
CA PRO A 2 -19.97 -33.90 20.15
C PRO A 2 -20.12 -33.35 21.59
N PHE A 3 -19.11 -32.66 22.13
CA PHE A 3 -19.08 -32.33 23.57
C PHE A 3 -20.20 -31.40 24.08
N GLY A 4 -20.61 -30.39 23.31
CA GLY A 4 -21.70 -29.49 23.73
C GLY A 4 -23.08 -30.14 23.71
N ARG A 5 -23.31 -31.08 22.77
CA ARG A 5 -24.56 -31.86 22.72
C ARG A 5 -24.59 -32.92 23.83
N ILE A 6 -23.48 -33.63 24.02
CA ILE A 6 -23.36 -34.61 25.09
C ILE A 6 -23.56 -33.95 26.46
N GLY A 7 -22.94 -32.78 26.71
CA GLY A 7 -23.15 -32.04 27.96
C GLY A 7 -24.59 -31.58 28.16
N GLN A 8 -25.26 -31.14 27.10
CA GLN A 8 -26.68 -30.77 27.16
C GLN A 8 -27.58 -31.97 27.47
N GLU A 9 -27.35 -33.10 26.79
CA GLU A 9 -28.10 -34.35 27.01
C GLU A 9 -27.93 -34.86 28.44
N THR A 10 -26.71 -34.88 28.97
CA THR A 10 -26.44 -35.34 30.35
C THR A 10 -27.07 -34.42 31.40
N LEU A 11 -26.98 -33.10 31.26
CA LEU A 11 -27.58 -32.17 32.24
C LEU A 11 -29.12 -32.18 32.18
N MET A 12 -29.70 -32.43 31.00
CA MET A 12 -31.14 -32.67 30.85
C MET A 12 -31.58 -33.97 31.52
N GLU A 13 -30.78 -35.04 31.42
CA GLU A 13 -31.01 -36.31 32.13
C GLU A 13 -30.96 -36.13 33.66
N ASP A 14 -30.12 -35.21 34.15
CA ASP A 14 -30.02 -34.84 35.57
C ASP A 14 -31.11 -33.84 36.04
N ASN A 15 -32.10 -33.51 35.20
CA ASN A 15 -33.21 -32.58 35.48
C ASN A 15 -32.78 -31.14 35.84
N TRP A 16 -31.66 -30.66 35.30
CA TRP A 16 -31.29 -29.24 35.41
C TRP A 16 -32.28 -28.37 34.63
N ALA A 17 -32.50 -27.13 35.07
CA ALA A 17 -33.32 -26.19 34.32
C ALA A 17 -32.58 -25.74 33.05
N ASP A 18 -33.31 -25.55 31.94
CA ASP A 18 -32.71 -25.16 30.65
C ASP A 18 -31.77 -23.94 30.75
N ASP A 19 -32.13 -22.95 31.57
CA ASP A 19 -31.31 -21.75 31.81
C ASP A 19 -29.99 -22.06 32.55
N GLU A 20 -30.00 -23.04 33.48
CA GLU A 20 -28.81 -23.48 34.21
C GLU A 20 -27.91 -24.33 33.31
N ILE A 21 -28.49 -25.15 32.44
CA ILE A 21 -27.76 -25.89 31.40
C ILE A 21 -27.06 -24.93 30.44
N GLU A 22 -27.76 -23.89 29.98
CA GLU A 22 -27.17 -22.87 29.11
C GLU A 22 -26.02 -22.13 29.79
N LEU A 23 -26.14 -21.82 31.09
CA LEU A 23 -25.09 -21.16 31.89
C LEU A 23 -23.83 -22.04 32.01
N GLU A 24 -23.99 -23.31 32.35
CA GLU A 24 -22.89 -24.27 32.49
C GLU A 24 -22.17 -24.54 31.16
N LEU A 25 -22.90 -24.56 30.05
CA LEU A 25 -22.35 -24.80 28.71
C LEU A 25 -21.80 -23.54 28.04
N ALA A 26 -22.03 -22.35 28.61
CA ALA A 26 -21.65 -21.10 27.98
C ALA A 26 -20.14 -20.94 27.70
N PRO A 27 -19.21 -21.37 28.59
CA PRO A 27 -17.78 -21.38 28.28
C PRO A 27 -17.43 -22.27 27.08
N ILE A 28 -18.10 -23.41 26.93
CA ILE A 28 -17.93 -24.32 25.79
C ILE A 28 -18.43 -23.66 24.50
N ALA A 29 -19.54 -22.91 24.57
CA ALA A 29 -20.04 -22.15 23.44
C ALA A 29 -19.06 -21.06 22.98
N VAL A 30 -18.39 -20.36 23.91
CA VAL A 30 -17.34 -19.38 23.60
C VAL A 30 -16.15 -20.04 22.91
N GLN A 31 -15.69 -21.19 23.41
CA GLN A 31 -14.60 -21.95 22.80
C GLN A 31 -14.97 -22.46 21.40
N LEU A 32 -16.21 -22.92 21.22
CA LEU A 32 -16.70 -23.36 19.90
C LEU A 32 -16.75 -22.19 18.91
N ALA A 33 -17.19 -21.01 19.35
CA ALA A 33 -17.16 -19.80 18.53
C ALA A 33 -15.72 -19.43 18.13
N TYR A 34 -14.75 -19.60 19.02
CA TYR A 34 -13.32 -19.41 18.71
C TYR A 34 -12.80 -20.42 17.69
N VAL A 35 -13.12 -21.71 17.85
CA VAL A 35 -12.76 -22.73 16.86
C VAL A 35 -13.34 -22.38 15.50
N ARG A 36 -14.63 -22.01 15.44
CA ARG A 36 -15.27 -21.57 14.18
C ARG A 36 -14.53 -20.40 13.56
N GLN A 37 -14.18 -19.38 14.36
CA GLN A 37 -13.38 -18.25 13.90
C GLN A 37 -12.05 -18.67 13.27
N VAL A 38 -11.33 -19.62 13.88
CA VAL A 38 -10.04 -20.09 13.38
C VAL A 38 -10.19 -20.99 12.15
N THR A 39 -11.22 -21.85 12.10
CA THR A 39 -11.41 -22.81 11.01
C THR A 39 -12.06 -22.22 9.77
N LEU A 40 -12.94 -21.22 9.92
CA LEU A 40 -13.72 -20.63 8.83
C LEU A 40 -13.02 -19.38 8.26
N LEU A 41 -11.73 -19.50 7.93
CA LEU A 41 -10.97 -18.44 7.27
C LEU A 41 -11.71 -17.96 6.00
N GLY A 42 -12.43 -16.84 6.08
CA GLY A 42 -13.22 -16.26 4.99
C GLY A 42 -14.71 -15.97 5.30
N TYR A 43 -15.29 -16.58 6.35
CA TYR A 43 -16.70 -16.37 6.74
C TYR A 43 -16.83 -15.90 8.21
N PRO A 44 -16.45 -14.64 8.52
CA PRO A 44 -16.42 -14.14 9.90
C PRO A 44 -17.82 -13.94 10.51
N GLN A 45 -18.88 -13.95 9.69
CA GLN A 45 -20.22 -13.57 10.09
C GLN A 45 -20.86 -14.55 11.09
N GLU A 46 -20.71 -15.86 10.87
CA GLU A 46 -21.26 -16.88 11.77
C GLU A 46 -20.60 -16.85 13.16
N ALA A 47 -19.28 -16.59 13.19
CA ALA A 47 -18.55 -16.44 14.45
C ALA A 47 -18.97 -15.16 15.19
N ILE A 48 -19.14 -14.05 14.46
CA ILE A 48 -19.65 -12.79 15.02
C ILE A 48 -21.04 -12.98 15.63
N GLU A 49 -21.95 -13.65 14.93
CA GLU A 49 -23.30 -13.94 15.41
C GLU A 49 -23.29 -14.84 16.65
N ALA A 50 -22.44 -15.89 16.65
CA ALA A 50 -22.26 -16.74 17.82
C ALA A 50 -21.79 -15.94 19.05
N TYR A 51 -20.77 -15.08 18.90
CA TYR A 51 -20.32 -14.22 20.00
C TYR A 51 -21.38 -13.21 20.44
N MET A 52 -22.10 -12.58 19.50
CA MET A 52 -23.16 -11.62 19.82
C MET A 52 -24.30 -12.28 20.60
N ASN A 53 -24.70 -13.49 20.22
CA ASN A 53 -25.73 -14.25 20.93
C ASN A 53 -25.32 -14.53 22.38
N ILE A 54 -24.06 -14.96 22.59
CA ILE A 54 -23.52 -15.22 23.93
C ILE A 54 -23.46 -13.92 24.76
N ILE A 55 -22.93 -12.83 24.19
CA ILE A 55 -22.76 -11.54 24.88
C ILE A 55 -24.10 -10.89 25.22
N ASN A 56 -25.10 -10.99 24.34
CA ASN A 56 -26.40 -10.38 24.55
C ASN A 56 -27.22 -11.11 25.62
N ARG A 57 -27.03 -12.43 25.77
CA ARG A 57 -27.69 -13.22 26.80
C ARG A 57 -27.10 -12.96 28.19
N ASN A 58 -25.82 -12.59 28.28
CA ASN A 58 -25.13 -12.27 29.54
C ASN A 58 -25.19 -13.42 30.58
N LEU A 59 -25.30 -14.66 30.10
CA LEU A 59 -25.38 -15.89 30.89
C LEU A 59 -24.01 -16.57 31.01
N VAL A 60 -22.92 -15.81 31.17
CA VAL A 60 -21.56 -16.38 31.20
C VAL A 60 -20.79 -15.76 32.34
N ASP A 61 -19.85 -16.52 32.91
CA ASP A 61 -18.88 -15.99 33.85
C ASP A 61 -18.07 -14.84 33.23
N ASP A 62 -17.62 -13.91 34.08
CA ASP A 62 -16.92 -12.70 33.63
C ASP A 62 -15.68 -12.99 32.78
N SER A 63 -14.95 -14.08 33.06
CA SER A 63 -13.75 -14.47 32.30
C SER A 63 -14.10 -14.90 30.87
N SER A 64 -15.07 -15.78 30.71
CA SER A 64 -15.54 -16.21 29.40
C SER A 64 -16.21 -15.08 28.63
N LEU A 65 -16.94 -14.18 29.31
CA LEU A 65 -17.51 -12.98 28.70
C LEU A 65 -16.42 -12.03 28.20
N ALA A 66 -15.35 -11.82 28.98
CA ALA A 66 -14.20 -11.01 28.57
C ALA A 66 -13.50 -11.58 27.34
N VAL A 67 -13.31 -12.90 27.28
CA VAL A 67 -12.74 -13.60 26.12
C VAL A 67 -13.65 -13.46 24.89
N ALA A 68 -14.95 -13.67 25.05
CA ALA A 68 -15.93 -13.55 23.96
C ALA A 68 -15.95 -12.13 23.37
N ILE A 69 -15.98 -11.11 24.24
CA ILE A 69 -15.92 -9.70 23.82
C ILE A 69 -14.60 -9.42 23.10
N ASN A 70 -13.46 -9.86 23.63
CA ASN A 70 -12.17 -9.64 23.01
C ASN A 70 -12.06 -10.28 21.61
N ASN A 71 -12.57 -11.50 21.45
CA ASN A 71 -12.58 -12.20 20.16
C ASN A 71 -13.52 -11.51 19.16
N LEU A 72 -14.68 -11.05 19.62
CA LEU A 72 -15.60 -10.25 18.80
C LEU A 72 -14.94 -8.93 18.34
N VAL A 73 -14.21 -8.25 19.23
CA VAL A 73 -13.44 -7.04 18.91
C VAL A 73 -12.40 -7.34 17.83
N ALA A 74 -11.65 -8.44 17.95
CA ALA A 74 -10.67 -8.84 16.95
C ALA A 74 -11.31 -9.08 15.57
N LEU A 75 -12.50 -9.68 15.52
CA LEU A 75 -13.24 -9.91 14.26
C LEU A 75 -13.80 -8.62 13.63
N ARG A 76 -14.25 -7.67 14.45
CA ARG A 76 -14.77 -6.38 13.98
C ARG A 76 -13.67 -5.42 13.52
N GLY A 77 -12.49 -5.50 14.14
CA GLY A 77 -11.37 -4.61 13.87
C GLY A 77 -11.76 -3.14 14.08
N SER A 78 -11.67 -2.34 13.02
CA SER A 78 -12.01 -0.92 13.04
C SER A 78 -13.51 -0.60 12.88
N LYS A 79 -14.39 -1.62 12.80
CA LYS A 79 -15.84 -1.42 12.77
C LYS A 79 -16.37 -1.25 14.20
N ASP A 80 -17.29 -0.31 14.39
CA ASP A 80 -17.95 -0.05 15.68
C ASP A 80 -16.98 0.16 16.86
N VAL A 81 -15.87 0.88 16.63
CA VAL A 81 -14.81 1.12 17.62
C VAL A 81 -15.35 1.60 18.96
N SER A 82 -16.33 2.51 18.96
CA SER A 82 -16.94 3.05 20.18
C SER A 82 -17.73 2.01 20.99
N ASP A 83 -18.44 1.09 20.31
CA ASP A 83 -19.18 0.00 20.97
C ASP A 83 -18.20 -1.04 21.52
N SER A 84 -17.18 -1.38 20.73
CA SER A 84 -16.08 -2.28 21.13
C SER A 84 -15.33 -1.76 22.36
N LEU A 85 -14.98 -0.47 22.39
CA LEU A 85 -14.36 0.16 23.57
C LEU A 85 -15.30 0.11 24.78
N ARG A 86 -16.56 0.49 24.63
CA ARG A 86 -17.55 0.45 25.72
C ARG A 86 -17.71 -0.96 26.31
N LYS A 87 -17.67 -1.99 25.47
CA LYS A 87 -17.76 -3.39 25.92
C LYS A 87 -16.51 -3.81 26.71
N LEU A 88 -15.32 -3.43 26.26
CA LEU A 88 -14.08 -3.68 27.01
C LEU A 88 -14.01 -2.85 28.30
N ASP A 89 -14.57 -1.64 28.31
CA ASP A 89 -14.59 -0.78 29.50
C ASP A 89 -15.38 -1.37 30.67
N ARG A 90 -16.23 -2.39 30.43
CA ARG A 90 -16.95 -3.12 31.48
C ARG A 90 -16.02 -3.88 32.43
N PHE A 91 -14.84 -4.26 31.94
CA PHE A 91 -13.87 -5.06 32.66
C PHE A 91 -12.77 -4.23 33.32
N ILE A 92 -12.92 -2.91 33.32
CA ILE A 92 -11.98 -1.99 33.96
C ILE A 92 -12.30 -1.89 35.44
N GLU A 93 -11.26 -1.92 36.27
CA GLU A 93 -11.36 -1.57 37.67
C GLU A 93 -11.80 -0.10 37.85
N LYS A 94 -13.03 0.09 38.36
CA LYS A 94 -13.61 1.41 38.64
C LYS A 94 -13.08 1.91 39.99
N GLY A 95 -11.78 2.23 40.07
CA GLY A 95 -11.18 2.51 41.38
C GLY A 95 -9.88 3.32 41.41
N SER A 96 -9.25 3.64 40.28
CA SER A 96 -8.02 4.46 40.30
C SER A 96 -8.22 5.81 39.63
N VAL A 97 -7.60 6.82 40.25
CA VAL A 97 -7.51 8.20 39.78
C VAL A 97 -6.90 8.19 38.38
N ALA A 98 -7.68 8.65 37.40
CA ALA A 98 -7.29 8.96 36.01
C ALA A 98 -6.69 7.81 35.18
N GLN A 99 -7.44 7.42 34.14
CA GLN A 99 -6.96 7.02 32.80
C GLN A 99 -6.17 5.70 32.63
N SER A 100 -5.67 5.05 33.68
CA SER A 100 -4.98 3.76 33.57
C SER A 100 -5.97 2.59 33.41
N PHE A 101 -5.98 1.92 32.25
CA PHE A 101 -6.77 0.70 32.05
C PHE A 101 -6.13 -0.47 32.80
N GLN A 102 -6.79 -0.96 33.85
CA GLN A 102 -6.43 -2.19 34.56
C GLN A 102 -7.66 -3.10 34.61
N LEU A 103 -7.45 -4.39 34.32
CA LEU A 103 -8.49 -5.41 34.46
C LEU A 103 -8.89 -5.56 35.93
N THR A 104 -10.17 -5.84 36.19
CA THR A 104 -10.63 -6.13 37.56
C THR A 104 -9.83 -7.28 38.19
N HIS A 105 -9.54 -7.19 39.48
CA HIS A 105 -8.70 -8.17 40.19
C HIS A 105 -9.15 -9.63 39.98
N GLY A 106 -10.46 -9.88 39.99
CA GLY A 106 -11.01 -11.22 39.74
C GLY A 106 -10.74 -11.77 38.32
N LEU A 107 -10.66 -10.89 37.32
CA LEU A 107 -10.30 -11.28 35.95
C LEU A 107 -8.80 -11.46 35.79
N ASP A 108 -8.01 -10.62 36.45
CA ASP A 108 -6.55 -10.67 36.37
C ASP A 108 -5.99 -12.01 36.87
N LEU A 109 -6.65 -12.61 37.86
CA LEU A 109 -6.32 -13.94 38.40
C LEU A 109 -6.81 -15.11 37.54
N LYS A 110 -7.98 -14.97 36.88
CA LYS A 110 -8.60 -16.06 36.12
C LYS A 110 -8.11 -16.18 34.69
N LEU A 111 -7.72 -15.05 34.08
CA LEU A 111 -7.30 -15.01 32.68
C LEU A 111 -5.82 -15.41 32.54
N SER A 112 -5.53 -16.22 31.52
CA SER A 112 -4.14 -16.55 31.18
C SER A 112 -3.36 -15.30 30.76
N PRO A 113 -2.01 -15.28 30.92
CA PRO A 113 -1.19 -14.15 30.47
C PRO A 113 -1.42 -13.77 29.00
N LYS A 114 -1.60 -14.76 28.12
CA LYS A 114 -1.88 -14.54 26.69
C LYS A 114 -3.25 -13.90 26.45
N GLN A 115 -4.28 -14.28 27.20
CA GLN A 115 -5.60 -13.66 27.10
C GLN A 115 -5.57 -12.21 27.60
N ARG A 116 -4.89 -11.96 28.72
CA ARG A 116 -4.69 -10.60 29.23
C ARG A 116 -3.97 -9.74 28.19
N GLU A 117 -2.84 -10.20 27.69
CA GLU A 117 -2.06 -9.51 26.65
C GLU A 117 -2.92 -9.18 25.41
N ALA A 118 -3.75 -10.13 24.95
CA ALA A 118 -4.64 -9.91 23.80
C ALA A 118 -5.68 -8.83 24.07
N ILE A 119 -6.27 -8.78 25.27
CA ILE A 119 -7.24 -7.74 25.67
C ILE A 119 -6.59 -6.36 25.69
N TYR A 120 -5.43 -6.24 26.35
CA TYR A 120 -4.67 -5.00 26.38
C TYR A 120 -4.27 -4.54 24.97
N SER A 121 -3.80 -5.47 24.13
CA SER A 121 -3.38 -5.18 22.76
C SER A 121 -4.53 -4.69 21.90
N ASN A 122 -5.67 -5.41 21.92
CA ASN A 122 -6.86 -5.03 21.16
C ASN A 122 -7.41 -3.67 21.63
N ARG A 123 -7.33 -3.37 22.93
CA ARG A 123 -7.68 -2.04 23.44
C ARG A 123 -6.78 -0.96 22.86
N VAL A 124 -5.46 -1.13 22.89
CA VAL A 124 -4.53 -0.14 22.30
C VAL A 124 -4.87 0.10 20.83
N LEU A 125 -5.09 -0.97 20.06
CA LEU A 125 -5.47 -0.86 18.64
C LEU A 125 -6.78 -0.09 18.46
N LEU A 126 -7.80 -0.37 19.28
CA LEU A 126 -9.05 0.39 19.26
C LEU A 126 -8.86 1.87 19.63
N LEU A 127 -8.02 2.18 20.62
CA LEU A 127 -7.70 3.57 20.99
C LEU A 127 -7.01 4.31 19.84
N LEU A 128 -6.11 3.64 19.13
CA LEU A 128 -5.47 4.17 17.91
C LEU A 128 -6.51 4.43 16.81
N HIS A 129 -7.46 3.51 16.59
CA HIS A 129 -8.54 3.71 15.62
C HIS A 129 -9.52 4.81 16.04
N ALA A 130 -9.74 5.01 17.34
CA ALA A 130 -10.56 6.09 17.91
C ALA A 130 -9.82 7.43 18.02
N ASN A 131 -8.53 7.48 17.63
CA ASN A 131 -7.65 8.65 17.78
C ASN A 131 -7.53 9.16 19.23
N ARG A 132 -7.64 8.27 20.23
CA ARG A 132 -7.45 8.58 21.66
C ARG A 132 -6.00 8.35 22.08
N MET A 133 -5.10 9.21 21.58
CA MET A 133 -3.65 9.00 21.68
C MET A 133 -3.10 9.05 23.10
N ASP A 134 -3.65 9.88 23.98
CA ASP A 134 -3.15 10.01 25.37
C ASP A 134 -3.37 8.73 26.17
N GLN A 135 -4.58 8.15 26.06
CA GLN A 135 -4.92 6.87 26.68
C GLN A 135 -4.09 5.72 26.09
N ALA A 136 -3.84 5.75 24.77
CA ALA A 136 -3.01 4.73 24.12
C ALA A 136 -1.56 4.78 24.60
N ARG A 137 -1.00 5.99 24.76
CA ARG A 137 0.38 6.22 25.22
C ARG A 137 0.57 5.76 26.66
N GLU A 138 -0.36 6.12 27.54
CA GLU A 138 -0.34 5.69 28.94
C GLU A 138 -0.42 4.17 29.04
N LEU A 139 -1.37 3.55 28.34
CA LEU A 139 -1.56 2.11 28.38
C LEU A 139 -0.31 1.35 27.91
N VAL A 140 0.24 1.76 26.76
CA VAL A 140 1.45 1.15 26.20
C VAL A 140 2.67 1.33 27.09
N SER A 141 2.77 2.41 27.86
CA SER A 141 3.91 2.62 28.77
C SER A 141 3.99 1.57 29.88
N ALA A 142 2.85 1.01 30.30
CA ALA A 142 2.79 -0.03 31.33
C ALA A 142 2.96 -1.47 30.78
N LEU A 143 2.70 -1.70 29.48
CA LEU A 143 2.72 -3.06 28.91
C LEU A 143 4.07 -3.79 28.99
N PRO A 144 5.24 -3.14 28.82
CA PRO A 144 6.54 -3.83 28.92
C PRO A 144 6.78 -4.46 30.30
N ASP A 145 6.32 -3.81 31.38
CA ASP A 145 6.46 -4.33 32.74
C ASP A 145 5.48 -5.47 33.02
N MET A 146 4.29 -5.42 32.41
CA MET A 146 3.26 -6.45 32.55
C MET A 146 3.55 -7.71 31.73
N PHE A 147 4.17 -7.55 30.55
CA PHE A 147 4.41 -8.63 29.59
C PHE A 147 5.87 -8.61 29.07
N PRO A 148 6.87 -8.77 29.94
CA PRO A 148 8.29 -8.62 29.58
C PRO A 148 8.76 -9.68 28.57
N ASP A 149 8.07 -10.83 28.52
CA ASP A 149 8.41 -11.93 27.62
C ASP A 149 7.86 -11.77 26.21
N SER A 150 6.99 -10.79 25.95
CA SER A 150 6.36 -10.63 24.65
C SER A 150 6.99 -9.52 23.81
N VAL A 151 6.91 -9.70 22.48
CA VAL A 151 7.26 -8.67 21.49
C VAL A 151 6.09 -7.69 21.27
N MET A 152 4.86 -8.06 21.64
CA MET A 152 3.68 -7.22 21.37
C MET A 152 3.73 -5.83 22.03
N PRO A 153 4.16 -5.67 23.31
CA PRO A 153 4.27 -4.35 23.92
C PRO A 153 5.14 -3.38 23.13
N VAL A 154 6.29 -3.83 22.64
CA VAL A 154 7.20 -2.98 21.86
C VAL A 154 6.62 -2.63 20.49
N LEU A 155 5.90 -3.55 19.85
CA LEU A 155 5.22 -3.30 18.58
C LEU A 155 4.09 -2.28 18.73
N LEU A 156 3.30 -2.38 19.79
CA LEU A 156 2.25 -1.41 20.09
C LEU A 156 2.83 -0.04 20.43
N HIS A 157 3.96 0.01 21.13
CA HIS A 157 4.69 1.26 21.38
C HIS A 157 5.15 1.91 20.09
N ALA A 158 5.80 1.15 19.21
CA ALA A 158 6.17 1.64 17.89
C ALA A 158 4.94 2.11 17.09
N ALA A 159 3.82 1.39 17.13
CA ALA A 159 2.59 1.79 16.43
C ALA A 159 2.01 3.12 16.94
N VAL A 160 2.02 3.36 18.26
CA VAL A 160 1.63 4.65 18.85
C VAL A 160 2.55 5.76 18.35
N LEU A 161 3.87 5.56 18.38
CA LEU A 161 4.84 6.56 17.94
C LEU A 161 4.72 6.88 16.45
N VAL A 162 4.48 5.87 15.60
CA VAL A 162 4.23 6.07 14.17
C VAL A 162 2.97 6.89 13.94
N ARG A 163 1.91 6.62 14.69
CA ARG A 163 0.66 7.42 14.65
C ARG A 163 0.86 8.87 15.10
N GLU A 164 1.82 9.11 15.98
CA GLU A 164 2.26 10.46 16.39
C GLU A 164 3.25 11.12 15.43
N ASN A 165 3.54 10.50 14.29
CA ASN A 165 4.55 10.96 13.33
C ASN A 165 5.98 11.01 13.90
N LYS A 166 6.30 10.12 14.84
CA LYS A 166 7.62 9.99 15.50
C LYS A 166 8.32 8.70 15.06
N ALA A 167 8.46 8.48 13.76
CA ALA A 167 9.04 7.25 13.20
C ALA A 167 10.46 6.95 13.72
N GLY A 168 11.33 7.95 13.83
CA GLY A 168 12.70 7.75 14.34
C GLY A 168 12.75 7.18 15.78
N ARG A 169 11.84 7.62 16.67
CA ARG A 169 11.74 7.03 18.02
C ARG A 169 11.21 5.60 18.00
N ALA A 170 10.28 5.30 17.08
CA ALA A 170 9.78 3.95 16.91
C ALA A 170 10.89 3.00 16.43
N GLU A 171 11.73 3.46 15.50
CA GLU A 171 12.90 2.71 15.01
C GLU A 171 13.94 2.46 16.11
N GLU A 172 14.16 3.44 16.98
CA GLU A 172 15.08 3.34 18.12
C GLU A 172 14.61 2.28 19.13
N ILE A 173 13.36 2.37 19.58
CA ILE A 173 12.80 1.43 20.57
C ILE A 173 12.79 -0.01 20.02
N LEU A 174 12.43 -0.20 18.74
CA LEU A 174 12.47 -1.52 18.11
C LEU A 174 13.90 -2.06 17.98
N GLY A 175 14.87 -1.18 17.70
CA GLY A 175 16.30 -1.53 17.64
C GLY A 175 16.85 -1.94 19.00
N GLN A 176 16.58 -1.16 20.05
CA GLN A 176 16.98 -1.46 21.42
C GLN A 176 16.39 -2.79 21.91
N PHE A 177 15.12 -3.07 21.57
CA PHE A 177 14.50 -4.35 21.90
C PHE A 177 15.19 -5.52 21.17
N ALA A 178 15.50 -5.35 19.89
CA ALA A 178 16.19 -6.38 19.10
C ALA A 178 17.61 -6.68 19.64
N GLU A 179 18.30 -5.69 20.20
CA GLU A 179 19.61 -5.86 20.83
C GLU A 179 19.50 -6.53 22.21
N ARG A 180 18.50 -6.15 23.00
CA ARG A 180 18.26 -6.73 24.33
C ARG A 180 17.78 -8.18 24.27
N PHE A 181 17.00 -8.54 23.25
CA PHE A 181 16.42 -9.88 23.09
C PHE A 181 16.67 -10.47 21.69
N PRO A 182 17.92 -10.93 21.39
CA PRO A 182 18.27 -11.45 20.08
C PRO A 182 17.35 -12.59 19.59
N GLU A 183 16.95 -13.50 20.48
CA GLU A 183 16.05 -14.64 20.16
C GLU A 183 14.65 -14.21 19.72
N LYS A 184 14.20 -13.02 20.15
CA LYS A 184 12.86 -12.47 19.84
C LYS A 184 12.93 -11.30 18.85
N SER A 185 14.13 -11.01 18.33
CA SER A 185 14.43 -9.80 17.54
C SER A 185 13.80 -9.82 16.15
N LYS A 186 13.56 -11.00 15.56
CA LYS A 186 13.09 -11.14 14.17
C LYS A 186 11.86 -10.29 13.86
N VAL A 187 10.81 -10.39 14.68
CA VAL A 187 9.56 -9.65 14.46
C VAL A 187 9.78 -8.14 14.68
N ALA A 188 10.58 -7.75 15.68
CA ALA A 188 10.90 -6.36 15.95
C ALA A 188 11.73 -5.72 14.81
N LEU A 189 12.68 -6.46 14.23
CA LEU A 189 13.50 -6.03 13.10
C LEU A 189 12.67 -5.88 11.82
N LEU A 190 11.74 -6.80 11.55
CA LEU A 190 10.78 -6.67 10.45
C LEU A 190 9.89 -5.44 10.61
N ALA A 191 9.38 -5.20 11.81
CA ALA A 191 8.59 -4.00 12.11
C ALA A 191 9.44 -2.73 11.93
N ARG A 192 10.69 -2.73 12.41
CA ARG A 192 11.63 -1.61 12.25
C ARG A 192 11.90 -1.31 10.79
N ALA A 193 12.12 -2.35 9.98
CA ALA A 193 12.31 -2.22 8.54
C ALA A 193 11.08 -1.62 7.84
N GLN A 194 9.88 -2.07 8.21
CA GLN A 194 8.63 -1.56 7.66
C GLN A 194 8.40 -0.09 8.03
N VAL A 195 8.63 0.27 9.29
CA VAL A 195 8.50 1.66 9.77
C VAL A 195 9.50 2.57 9.06
N ALA A 196 10.77 2.17 8.99
CA ALA A 196 11.81 2.94 8.31
C ALA A 196 11.53 3.09 6.80
N ALA A 197 11.07 2.03 6.13
CA ALA A 197 10.70 2.10 4.72
C ALA A 197 9.53 3.06 4.47
N ALA A 198 8.51 3.06 5.35
CA ALA A 198 7.38 3.98 5.29
C ALA A 198 7.76 5.43 5.61
N ALA A 199 8.73 5.64 6.51
CA ALA A 199 9.29 6.93 6.86
C ALA A 199 10.31 7.47 5.84
N ASN A 200 10.58 6.71 4.76
CA ASN A 200 11.59 7.03 3.75
C ASN A 200 13.03 7.09 4.29
N HIS A 201 13.36 6.18 5.21
CA HIS A 201 14.71 5.92 5.73
C HIS A 201 15.26 4.60 5.16
N PRO A 202 15.67 4.54 3.88
CA PRO A 202 16.04 3.28 3.22
C PRO A 202 17.27 2.60 3.84
N GLN A 203 18.21 3.36 4.41
CA GLN A 203 19.41 2.83 5.08
C GLN A 203 19.03 1.97 6.29
N ILE A 204 18.23 2.53 7.21
CA ILE A 204 17.78 1.85 8.43
C ILE A 204 16.93 0.62 8.09
N ALA A 205 16.11 0.73 7.04
CA ALA A 205 15.30 -0.39 6.57
C ALA A 205 16.17 -1.55 6.07
N ALA A 206 17.20 -1.25 5.25
CA ALA A 206 18.12 -2.25 4.72
C ALA A 206 18.95 -2.91 5.83
N GLU A 207 19.50 -2.11 6.75
CA GLU A 207 20.27 -2.61 7.91
C GLU A 207 19.43 -3.54 8.80
N SER A 208 18.16 -3.18 9.05
CA SER A 208 17.27 -3.98 9.89
C SER A 208 16.93 -5.33 9.25
N LEU A 209 16.72 -5.37 7.94
CA LEU A 209 16.49 -6.63 7.20
C LEU A 209 17.75 -7.49 7.12
N ALA A 210 18.92 -6.87 6.93
CA ALA A 210 20.20 -7.59 6.85
C ALA A 210 20.58 -8.30 8.17
N ARG A 211 20.05 -7.83 9.31
CA ARG A 211 20.24 -8.46 10.62
C ARG A 211 19.44 -9.75 10.83
N ILE A 212 18.58 -10.16 9.90
CA ILE A 212 17.73 -11.36 10.04
C ILE A 212 18.33 -12.52 9.21
N PRO A 213 19.05 -13.47 9.84
CA PRO A 213 19.79 -14.51 9.12
C PRO A 213 18.89 -15.45 8.33
N ASP A 214 17.74 -15.84 8.89
CA ASP A 214 16.80 -16.81 8.29
C ASP A 214 16.31 -16.45 6.89
N ILE A 215 16.23 -15.15 6.60
CA ILE A 215 15.64 -14.63 5.36
C ILE A 215 16.65 -13.92 4.47
N GLN A 216 17.90 -13.75 4.92
CA GLN A 216 18.90 -12.86 4.31
C GLN A 216 19.14 -13.17 2.83
N HIS A 217 19.22 -14.46 2.47
CA HIS A 217 19.49 -14.91 1.10
C HIS A 217 18.22 -15.25 0.31
N MET A 218 17.03 -15.11 0.89
CA MET A 218 15.79 -15.38 0.16
C MET A 218 15.60 -14.37 -0.97
N PRO A 219 15.21 -14.79 -2.20
CA PRO A 219 15.16 -13.88 -3.35
C PRO A 219 14.35 -12.61 -3.12
N ALA A 220 13.23 -12.71 -2.39
CA ALA A 220 12.40 -11.55 -2.05
C ALA A 220 13.13 -10.56 -1.11
N THR A 221 13.88 -11.06 -0.12
CA THR A 221 14.67 -10.22 0.78
C THR A 221 15.85 -9.59 0.06
N VAL A 222 16.53 -10.35 -0.81
CA VAL A 222 17.64 -9.84 -1.63
C VAL A 222 17.15 -8.72 -2.53
N ALA A 223 16.03 -8.91 -3.23
CA ALA A 223 15.45 -7.88 -4.09
C ALA A 223 15.05 -6.61 -3.32
N THR A 224 14.46 -6.76 -2.12
CA THR A 224 14.10 -5.60 -1.29
C THR A 224 15.33 -4.88 -0.74
N LEU A 225 16.34 -5.62 -0.27
CA LEU A 225 17.62 -5.06 0.20
C LEU A 225 18.34 -4.28 -0.90
N VAL A 226 18.45 -4.86 -2.11
CA VAL A 226 19.06 -4.20 -3.27
C VAL A 226 18.30 -2.92 -3.60
N SER A 227 16.98 -2.98 -3.71
CA SER A 227 16.15 -1.80 -4.01
C SER A 227 16.27 -0.71 -2.95
N LEU A 228 16.32 -1.06 -1.67
CA LEU A 228 16.52 -0.11 -0.57
C LEU A 228 17.91 0.51 -0.63
N LYS A 229 18.95 -0.29 -0.86
CA LYS A 229 20.33 0.20 -0.96
C LYS A 229 20.54 1.10 -2.18
N GLU A 230 20.00 0.74 -3.33
CA GLU A 230 19.97 1.62 -4.52
C GLU A 230 19.31 2.97 -4.20
N ARG A 231 18.16 2.96 -3.53
CA ARG A 231 17.46 4.19 -3.12
C ARG A 231 18.26 5.03 -2.14
N SER A 232 19.11 4.40 -1.33
CA SER A 232 20.04 5.10 -0.43
C SER A 232 21.31 5.61 -1.09
N GLY A 233 21.56 5.25 -2.36
CA GLY A 233 22.80 5.55 -3.09
C GLY A 233 23.95 4.57 -2.83
N ASP A 234 23.74 3.54 -2.01
CA ASP A 234 24.73 2.50 -1.69
C ASP A 234 24.75 1.40 -2.77
N ILE A 235 25.31 1.73 -3.94
CA ILE A 235 25.40 0.80 -5.07
C ILE A 235 26.38 -0.34 -4.77
N ASP A 236 27.49 -0.06 -4.11
CA ASP A 236 28.48 -1.05 -3.69
C ASP A 236 27.88 -2.07 -2.74
N GLY A 237 27.17 -1.60 -1.71
CA GLY A 237 26.50 -2.49 -0.78
C GLY A 237 25.37 -3.28 -1.41
N ALA A 238 24.67 -2.73 -2.42
CA ALA A 238 23.66 -3.47 -3.17
C ALA A 238 24.28 -4.60 -4.01
N ALA A 239 25.40 -4.33 -4.68
CA ALA A 239 26.18 -5.35 -5.38
C ALA A 239 26.69 -6.43 -4.41
N ALA A 240 27.19 -6.05 -3.23
CA ALA A 240 27.65 -6.99 -2.22
C ALA A 240 26.55 -7.93 -1.70
N VAL A 241 25.31 -7.43 -1.58
CA VAL A 241 24.15 -8.26 -1.19
C VAL A 241 23.85 -9.32 -2.26
N LEU A 242 23.91 -8.94 -3.55
CA LEU A 242 23.73 -9.87 -4.67
C LEU A 242 24.85 -10.92 -4.71
N ASP A 243 26.10 -10.49 -4.57
CA ASP A 243 27.27 -11.38 -4.60
C ASP A 243 27.25 -12.37 -3.42
N SER A 244 26.85 -11.91 -2.23
CA SER A 244 26.66 -12.76 -1.05
C SER A 244 25.53 -13.79 -1.25
N ALA A 245 24.40 -13.37 -1.84
CA ALA A 245 23.30 -14.28 -2.15
C ALA A 245 23.72 -15.34 -3.18
N ILE A 246 24.44 -14.96 -4.24
CA ILE A 246 24.97 -15.89 -5.25
C ILE A 246 25.89 -16.92 -4.58
N GLY A 247 26.81 -16.49 -3.71
CA GLY A 247 27.71 -17.40 -2.98
C GLY A 247 26.98 -18.38 -2.05
N TRP A 248 25.88 -17.95 -1.42
CA TRP A 248 25.06 -18.84 -0.58
C TRP A 248 24.30 -19.87 -1.43
N TRP A 249 23.63 -19.43 -2.50
CA TRP A 249 22.86 -20.30 -3.38
C TRP A 249 23.73 -21.25 -4.20
N SER A 250 24.97 -20.88 -4.54
CA SER A 250 25.92 -21.76 -5.22
C SER A 250 26.36 -22.94 -4.36
N ASN A 251 26.38 -22.76 -3.04
CA ASN A 251 26.72 -23.82 -2.09
C ASN A 251 25.49 -24.65 -1.67
N SER A 252 24.28 -24.15 -1.96
CA SER A 252 23.05 -24.87 -1.67
C SER A 252 22.80 -25.97 -2.72
N MET A 253 22.59 -27.22 -2.29
CA MET A 253 22.26 -28.34 -3.19
C MET A 253 20.86 -28.23 -3.83
N THR A 254 20.04 -27.27 -3.38
CA THR A 254 18.62 -27.17 -3.75
C THR A 254 18.28 -25.74 -4.19
N GLY A 255 18.74 -25.33 -5.37
CA GLY A 255 18.52 -23.93 -5.77
C GLY A 255 18.99 -23.48 -7.14
N GLU A 256 19.42 -24.37 -8.04
CA GLU A 256 20.04 -23.96 -9.32
C GLU A 256 19.19 -22.98 -10.14
N ASN A 257 17.86 -23.15 -10.15
CA ASN A 257 16.98 -22.23 -10.87
C ASN A 257 16.89 -20.84 -10.21
N GLN A 258 16.99 -20.76 -8.88
CA GLN A 258 17.04 -19.47 -8.17
C GLN A 258 18.40 -18.81 -8.37
N LEU A 259 19.48 -19.60 -8.31
CA LEU A 259 20.84 -19.15 -8.60
C LEU A 259 20.94 -18.52 -10.00
N LYS A 260 20.41 -19.20 -11.03
CA LYS A 260 20.35 -18.67 -12.41
C LYS A 260 19.70 -17.29 -12.46
N LYS A 261 18.52 -17.16 -11.85
CA LYS A 261 17.77 -15.89 -11.82
C LYS A 261 18.54 -14.80 -11.07
N LEU A 262 19.08 -15.12 -9.90
CA LEU A 262 19.88 -14.19 -9.10
C LEU A 262 21.13 -13.72 -9.83
N MET A 263 21.87 -14.62 -10.47
CA MET A 263 23.06 -14.26 -11.25
C MET A 263 22.71 -13.39 -12.45
N HIS A 264 21.61 -13.68 -13.16
CA HIS A 264 21.14 -12.87 -14.26
C HIS A 264 20.75 -11.45 -13.79
N GLU A 265 20.00 -11.34 -12.70
CA GLU A 265 19.63 -10.05 -12.11
C GLU A 265 20.84 -9.29 -11.58
N ALA A 266 21.82 -9.98 -10.98
CA ALA A 266 23.05 -9.35 -10.52
C ALA A 266 23.88 -8.79 -11.68
N ALA A 267 23.99 -9.52 -12.78
CA ALA A 267 24.68 -9.05 -13.97
C ALA A 267 23.94 -7.83 -14.57
N SER A 268 22.61 -7.91 -14.72
CA SER A 268 21.76 -6.80 -15.18
C SER A 268 21.91 -5.55 -14.29
N PHE A 269 21.93 -5.73 -12.97
CA PHE A 269 22.20 -4.68 -12.00
C PHE A 269 23.57 -4.02 -12.23
N LYS A 270 24.63 -4.81 -12.40
CA LYS A 270 25.99 -4.32 -12.61
C LYS A 270 26.10 -3.53 -13.93
N VAL A 271 25.45 -3.96 -15.01
CA VAL A 271 25.36 -3.20 -16.28
C VAL A 271 24.69 -1.84 -16.08
N LYS A 272 23.55 -1.80 -15.37
CA LYS A 272 22.82 -0.55 -15.13
C LYS A 272 23.65 0.50 -14.40
N HIS A 273 24.56 0.06 -13.53
CA HIS A 273 25.44 0.92 -12.73
C HIS A 273 26.86 1.05 -13.30
N GLY A 274 27.07 0.68 -14.58
CA GLY A 274 28.33 0.90 -15.30
C GLY A 274 29.47 -0.06 -14.95
N ARG A 275 29.21 -1.17 -14.25
CA ARG A 275 30.20 -2.21 -13.91
C ARG A 275 30.21 -3.32 -14.97
N GLU A 276 30.59 -2.96 -16.18
CA GLU A 276 30.45 -3.81 -17.36
C GLU A 276 31.39 -5.02 -17.33
N GLU A 277 32.61 -4.87 -16.81
CA GLU A 277 33.59 -5.97 -16.68
C GLU A 277 33.10 -7.06 -15.73
N GLU A 278 32.62 -6.68 -14.54
CA GLU A 278 32.07 -7.62 -13.56
C GLU A 278 30.80 -8.30 -14.09
N ALA A 279 29.95 -7.57 -14.81
CA ALA A 279 28.75 -8.11 -15.43
C ALA A 279 29.10 -9.13 -16.52
N ALA A 280 30.08 -8.84 -17.39
CA ALA A 280 30.55 -9.76 -18.42
C ALA A 280 31.04 -11.06 -17.80
N HIS A 281 31.84 -10.99 -16.73
CA HIS A 281 32.32 -12.19 -16.04
C HIS A 281 31.19 -13.02 -15.40
N LEU A 282 30.16 -12.37 -14.84
CA LEU A 282 28.97 -13.08 -14.33
C LEU A 282 28.17 -13.76 -15.44
N TYR A 283 27.96 -13.08 -16.58
CA TYR A 283 27.29 -13.68 -17.73
C TYR A 283 28.10 -14.82 -18.33
N GLU A 284 29.42 -14.71 -18.40
CA GLU A 284 30.31 -15.77 -18.87
C GLU A 284 30.18 -17.04 -18.01
N LYS A 285 30.17 -16.88 -16.68
CA LYS A 285 29.90 -17.99 -15.76
C LYS A 285 28.55 -18.63 -16.02
N LEU A 286 27.51 -17.83 -16.27
CA LEU A 286 26.14 -18.31 -16.49
C LEU A 286 25.99 -19.06 -17.82
N VAL A 287 26.66 -18.59 -18.88
CA VAL A 287 26.72 -19.29 -20.17
C VAL A 287 27.42 -20.64 -20.01
N LYS A 288 28.57 -20.68 -19.32
CA LYS A 288 29.34 -21.91 -19.09
C LYS A 288 28.60 -22.94 -18.25
N SER A 289 27.88 -22.52 -17.20
CA SER A 289 27.23 -23.45 -16.27
C SER A 289 25.86 -23.94 -16.75
N HIS A 290 25.11 -23.13 -17.48
CA HIS A 290 23.69 -23.38 -17.73
C HIS A 290 23.23 -23.22 -19.18
N GLY A 291 24.07 -22.67 -20.08
CA GLY A 291 23.77 -22.59 -21.51
C GLY A 291 22.52 -21.78 -21.86
N SER A 292 22.23 -20.69 -21.14
CA SER A 292 21.08 -19.82 -21.42
C SER A 292 21.36 -18.86 -22.58
N ILE A 293 20.42 -18.74 -23.52
CA ILE A 293 20.49 -17.79 -24.65
C ILE A 293 20.45 -16.35 -24.15
N GLU A 294 19.62 -16.06 -23.15
CA GLU A 294 19.51 -14.71 -22.55
C GLU A 294 20.85 -14.26 -21.94
N ALA A 295 21.55 -15.20 -21.30
CA ALA A 295 22.86 -14.96 -20.73
C ALA A 295 23.94 -14.77 -21.80
N LEU A 296 23.84 -15.50 -22.91
CA LEU A 296 24.73 -15.33 -24.05
C LEU A 296 24.57 -13.95 -24.69
N VAL A 297 23.32 -13.49 -24.86
CA VAL A 297 23.03 -12.13 -25.33
C VAL A 297 23.53 -11.09 -24.33
N GLY A 298 23.31 -11.30 -23.03
CA GLY A 298 23.88 -10.46 -21.97
C GLY A 298 25.41 -10.39 -22.02
N LEU A 299 26.07 -11.52 -22.25
CA LEU A 299 27.52 -11.60 -22.39
C LEU A 299 28.00 -10.84 -23.63
N ILE A 300 27.40 -11.05 -24.79
CA ILE A 300 27.81 -10.39 -26.04
C ILE A 300 27.63 -8.87 -25.91
N THR A 301 26.49 -8.42 -25.38
CA THR A 301 26.20 -6.99 -25.22
C THR A 301 27.12 -6.30 -24.21
N THR A 302 27.50 -6.97 -23.13
CA THR A 302 28.45 -6.43 -22.13
C THR A 302 29.89 -6.51 -22.62
N ALA A 303 30.29 -7.66 -23.20
CA ALA A 303 31.60 -7.84 -23.79
C ALA A 303 31.84 -6.85 -24.94
N ALA A 304 30.85 -6.52 -25.77
CA ALA A 304 31.03 -5.56 -26.87
C ALA A 304 31.52 -4.17 -26.42
N ARG A 305 31.33 -3.81 -25.14
CA ARG A 305 31.81 -2.55 -24.56
C ARG A 305 33.20 -2.65 -23.94
N VAL A 306 33.60 -3.85 -23.51
CA VAL A 306 34.85 -4.12 -22.80
C VAL A 306 35.90 -4.75 -23.73
N ASP A 307 35.50 -5.73 -24.52
CA ASP A 307 36.30 -6.59 -25.39
C ASP A 307 35.49 -7.08 -26.61
N VAL A 308 35.67 -6.39 -27.74
CA VAL A 308 34.95 -6.65 -28.99
C VAL A 308 35.27 -8.04 -29.56
N GLU A 309 36.53 -8.48 -29.48
CA GLU A 309 36.95 -9.78 -30.02
C GLU A 309 36.27 -10.93 -29.28
N LYS A 310 36.16 -10.82 -27.95
CA LYS A 310 35.39 -11.79 -27.16
C LYS A 310 33.91 -11.77 -27.53
N ALA A 311 33.33 -10.59 -27.75
CA ALA A 311 31.93 -10.48 -28.15
C ALA A 311 31.66 -11.21 -29.48
N GLU A 312 32.51 -10.99 -30.50
CA GLU A 312 32.43 -11.67 -31.80
C GLU A 312 32.62 -13.20 -31.68
N ALA A 313 33.47 -13.66 -30.76
CA ALA A 313 33.66 -15.09 -30.52
C ALA A 313 32.39 -15.76 -29.95
N TYR A 314 31.70 -15.10 -29.02
CA TYR A 314 30.45 -15.59 -28.43
C TYR A 314 29.25 -15.41 -29.37
N GLU A 315 29.25 -14.39 -30.22
CA GLU A 315 28.21 -14.16 -31.24
C GLU A 315 28.03 -15.38 -32.15
N LYS A 316 29.13 -16.03 -32.54
CA LYS A 316 29.11 -17.25 -33.38
C LYS A 316 28.33 -18.42 -32.76
N GLN A 317 28.07 -18.39 -31.45
CA GLN A 317 27.29 -19.41 -30.74
C GLN A 317 25.77 -19.14 -30.81
N LEU A 318 25.36 -17.95 -31.26
CA LEU A 318 23.95 -17.64 -31.46
C LEU A 318 23.39 -18.43 -32.65
N LYS A 319 22.17 -18.95 -32.47
CA LYS A 319 21.48 -19.67 -33.54
C LYS A 319 21.07 -18.69 -34.64
N PRO A 320 21.38 -18.96 -35.92
CA PRO A 320 20.86 -18.16 -37.02
C PRO A 320 19.34 -18.14 -37.00
N LEU A 321 18.75 -16.95 -37.20
CA LEU A 321 17.31 -16.79 -37.28
C LEU A 321 16.78 -17.46 -38.55
N ALA A 322 15.96 -18.51 -38.39
CA ALA A 322 15.32 -19.19 -39.51
C ALA A 322 14.31 -18.27 -40.20
N GLY A 323 14.44 -18.08 -41.52
CA GLY A 323 13.50 -17.31 -42.35
C GLY A 323 13.94 -15.91 -42.77
N LEU A 324 15.07 -15.38 -42.27
CA LEU A 324 15.60 -14.07 -42.66
C LEU A 324 16.64 -14.15 -43.79
N LYS A 325 16.33 -14.84 -44.89
CA LYS A 325 17.22 -14.88 -46.07
C LYS A 325 16.91 -13.70 -46.99
N GLY A 326 17.93 -12.87 -47.29
CA GLY A 326 17.81 -11.75 -48.24
C GLY A 326 17.56 -10.37 -47.63
N ILE A 327 17.71 -10.23 -46.30
CA ILE A 327 17.65 -8.94 -45.61
C ILE A 327 19.08 -8.42 -45.44
N ASP A 328 19.36 -7.27 -46.06
CA ASP A 328 20.63 -6.55 -45.93
C ASP A 328 20.62 -5.71 -44.65
N VAL A 329 21.26 -6.23 -43.60
CA VAL A 329 21.36 -5.59 -42.27
C VAL A 329 22.13 -4.27 -42.36
N ASP A 330 23.21 -4.20 -43.13
CA ASP A 330 24.04 -3.00 -43.27
C ASP A 330 23.27 -1.85 -43.93
N SER A 331 22.41 -2.18 -44.90
CA SER A 331 21.51 -1.19 -45.52
C SER A 331 20.43 -0.71 -44.55
N LEU A 332 19.90 -1.60 -43.71
CA LEU A 332 18.92 -1.26 -42.68
C LEU A 332 19.49 -0.36 -41.58
N GLU A 333 20.71 -0.61 -41.11
CA GLU A 333 21.37 0.25 -40.11
C GLU A 333 21.68 1.66 -40.64
N LYS A 334 21.94 1.77 -41.95
CA LYS A 334 22.17 3.05 -42.65
C LYS A 334 20.88 3.78 -42.99
N THR A 335 19.73 3.10 -43.02
CA THR A 335 18.45 3.78 -43.14
C THR A 335 18.14 4.52 -41.84
N SER A 336 17.86 5.82 -41.92
CA SER A 336 17.35 6.58 -40.79
C SER A 336 16.11 5.84 -40.27
N GLY A 337 16.22 5.26 -39.07
CA GLY A 337 15.32 4.22 -38.56
C GLY A 337 13.84 4.47 -38.85
N ALA A 338 13.11 3.38 -39.08
CA ALA A 338 11.68 3.44 -39.35
C ALA A 338 10.97 4.31 -38.30
N LYS A 339 10.44 5.47 -38.72
CA LYS A 339 9.54 6.27 -37.90
C LYS A 339 8.43 5.33 -37.42
N HIS A 340 8.17 5.32 -36.11
CA HIS A 340 7.07 4.58 -35.50
C HIS A 340 5.78 4.83 -36.31
N VAL A 341 5.37 3.85 -37.11
CA VAL A 341 4.08 3.89 -37.79
C VAL A 341 3.07 3.41 -36.77
N GLU A 342 2.54 4.34 -35.96
CA GLU A 342 1.27 4.10 -35.31
C GLU A 342 0.22 3.88 -36.40
N GLY A 343 -0.20 2.63 -36.60
CA GLY A 343 -1.21 2.31 -37.60
C GLY A 343 -1.19 0.85 -38.02
N SER A 344 -1.80 0.01 -37.21
CA SER A 344 -2.24 -1.35 -37.56
C SER A 344 -2.90 -1.37 -38.93
N GLY A 345 -2.34 -2.13 -39.88
CA GLY A 345 -2.99 -2.32 -41.17
C GLY A 345 -2.14 -2.99 -42.23
N HIS A 346 -2.29 -4.31 -42.33
CA HIS A 346 -1.96 -5.15 -43.49
C HIS A 346 -0.48 -5.51 -43.69
N VAL A 347 -0.11 -6.63 -43.05
CA VAL A 347 0.75 -7.65 -43.63
C VAL A 347 0.16 -8.07 -44.98
N LYS A 348 0.88 -7.82 -46.08
CA LYS A 348 0.69 -8.57 -47.32
C LYS A 348 1.95 -9.40 -47.55
N ASN A 349 1.79 -10.69 -47.30
CA ASN A 349 2.62 -11.77 -47.81
C ASN A 349 2.83 -11.58 -49.32
N VAL A 350 4.08 -11.57 -49.77
CA VAL A 350 4.43 -11.90 -51.16
C VAL A 350 5.77 -12.64 -51.14
N GLU A 351 5.70 -13.96 -51.10
CA GLU A 351 6.71 -14.80 -51.73
C GLU A 351 6.34 -14.93 -53.22
N ALA A 352 7.31 -14.69 -54.10
CA ALA A 352 7.51 -15.42 -55.35
C ALA A 352 8.79 -14.90 -56.02
N TYR A 353 9.76 -15.79 -56.15
CA TYR A 353 10.92 -15.67 -57.03
C TYR A 353 10.47 -15.97 -58.47
N GLU A 354 10.87 -15.17 -59.45
CA GLU A 354 11.34 -15.68 -60.76
C GLU A 354 11.99 -14.57 -61.61
N GLU A 355 13.10 -14.94 -62.26
CA GLU A 355 13.84 -14.15 -63.24
C GLU A 355 13.03 -13.96 -64.52
N ALA A 356 12.99 -12.73 -65.06
CA ALA A 356 12.90 -12.53 -66.50
C ALA A 356 13.36 -11.12 -66.92
N LYS A 357 14.28 -11.10 -67.89
CA LYS A 357 14.73 -9.91 -68.62
C LYS A 357 13.54 -9.13 -69.21
N GLY A 358 13.56 -7.81 -69.06
CA GLY A 358 12.66 -6.93 -69.81
C GLY A 358 12.78 -5.46 -69.42
N LYS A 359 13.31 -4.62 -70.33
CA LYS A 359 13.22 -3.16 -70.25
C LYS A 359 11.73 -2.75 -70.14
N VAL A 360 11.31 -2.19 -69.01
CA VAL A 360 9.97 -1.57 -68.89
C VAL A 360 10.07 -0.18 -68.27
N LYS A 361 9.58 0.78 -69.04
CA LYS A 361 9.51 2.23 -68.83
C LYS A 361 8.99 2.61 -67.44
N ALA A 362 9.64 3.60 -66.82
CA ALA A 362 9.17 4.25 -65.61
C ALA A 362 7.76 4.84 -65.80
N LYS A 363 6.75 4.22 -65.18
CA LYS A 363 5.39 4.80 -65.10
C LYS A 363 5.43 6.03 -64.18
N LYS A 364 5.31 7.23 -64.76
CA LYS A 364 5.12 8.49 -64.00
C LYS A 364 3.89 8.35 -63.10
N LYS A 365 4.08 8.39 -61.78
CA LYS A 365 2.97 8.46 -60.81
C LYS A 365 2.17 9.75 -61.07
N ARG A 366 0.89 9.60 -61.43
CA ARG A 366 -0.04 10.70 -61.66
C ARG A 366 -0.28 11.44 -60.34
N LYS A 367 0.22 12.67 -60.19
CA LYS A 367 -0.06 13.51 -59.01
C LYS A 367 -1.57 13.74 -58.92
N ARG A 368 -2.20 13.33 -57.81
CA ARG A 368 -3.62 13.61 -57.55
C ARG A 368 -3.76 15.10 -57.20
N LYS A 369 -4.85 15.74 -57.65
CA LYS A 369 -5.14 17.15 -57.34
C LYS A 369 -5.27 17.33 -55.81
N PRO A 370 -4.74 18.41 -55.22
CA PRO A 370 -4.91 18.69 -53.79
C PRO A 370 -6.40 18.85 -53.48
N LYS A 371 -6.84 18.28 -52.36
CA LYS A 371 -8.23 18.33 -51.91
C LYS A 371 -8.42 19.58 -51.07
N TYR A 372 -9.14 20.57 -51.60
CA TYR A 372 -9.40 21.82 -50.90
C TYR A 372 -10.47 21.67 -49.80
N PRO A 373 -10.47 22.54 -48.77
CA PRO A 373 -11.54 22.59 -47.77
C PRO A 373 -12.92 22.78 -48.41
N LYS A 374 -13.95 22.25 -47.75
CA LYS A 374 -15.33 22.26 -48.24
C LYS A 374 -15.80 23.72 -48.43
N GLY A 375 -16.03 24.13 -49.69
CA GLY A 375 -16.46 25.49 -50.06
C GLY A 375 -15.36 26.43 -50.58
N PHE A 376 -14.12 25.97 -50.76
CA PHE A 376 -13.04 26.78 -51.36
C PHE A 376 -13.02 26.61 -52.89
N ASP A 377 -13.32 27.68 -53.62
CA ASP A 377 -13.22 27.76 -55.08
C ASP A 377 -11.86 28.37 -55.49
N PRO A 378 -10.99 27.64 -56.22
CA PRO A 378 -9.66 28.12 -56.60
C PRO A 378 -9.66 29.33 -57.54
N ALA A 379 -10.74 29.56 -58.29
CA ALA A 379 -10.83 30.66 -59.26
C ALA A 379 -11.23 32.00 -58.61
N ASN A 380 -11.93 31.94 -57.47
CA ASN A 380 -12.30 33.09 -56.66
C ASN A 380 -12.10 32.71 -55.19
N PRO A 381 -10.87 32.82 -54.66
CA PRO A 381 -10.65 32.56 -53.25
C PRO A 381 -11.48 33.58 -52.47
N GLY A 382 -12.55 33.11 -51.86
CA GLY A 382 -13.33 33.92 -50.93
C GLY A 382 -12.45 34.45 -49.79
N PRO A 383 -13.00 35.30 -48.90
CA PRO A 383 -12.25 35.87 -47.80
C PRO A 383 -11.44 34.80 -47.06
N PRO A 384 -10.19 35.09 -46.67
CA PRO A 384 -9.33 34.11 -46.02
C PRO A 384 -10.05 33.50 -44.81
N PRO A 385 -9.84 32.19 -44.52
CA PRO A 385 -10.48 31.53 -43.40
C PRO A 385 -10.27 32.33 -42.11
N ASP A 386 -11.32 32.47 -41.31
CA ASP A 386 -11.34 33.23 -40.05
C ASP A 386 -10.03 33.06 -39.25
N PRO A 387 -9.30 34.15 -38.97
CA PRO A 387 -8.02 34.09 -38.27
C PRO A 387 -8.14 33.53 -36.86
N GLU A 388 -9.33 33.48 -36.25
CA GLU A 388 -9.53 32.90 -34.92
C GLU A 388 -9.92 31.40 -34.98
N ARG A 389 -9.87 30.79 -36.18
CA ARG A 389 -10.24 29.37 -36.37
C ARG A 389 -9.32 28.39 -35.66
N TRP A 390 -8.06 28.75 -35.43
CA TRP A 390 -7.10 27.94 -34.69
C TRP A 390 -7.20 28.16 -33.17
N LEU A 391 -7.86 29.22 -32.71
CA LEU A 391 -8.07 29.47 -31.29
C LEU A 391 -9.12 28.50 -30.71
N PRO A 392 -8.94 28.05 -29.45
CA PRO A 392 -9.97 27.33 -28.70
C PRO A 392 -11.32 28.06 -28.78
N LYS A 393 -12.42 27.33 -28.93
CA LYS A 393 -13.75 27.91 -29.22
C LYS A 393 -14.22 28.98 -28.22
N ARG A 394 -13.69 28.99 -26.99
CA ARG A 394 -14.00 29.97 -25.94
C ARG A 394 -13.28 31.30 -26.10
N GLU A 395 -12.15 31.32 -26.80
CA GLU A 395 -11.30 32.48 -27.03
C GLU A 395 -11.62 33.18 -28.35
N ARG A 396 -12.55 32.61 -29.13
CA ARG A 396 -13.05 33.22 -30.36
C ARG A 396 -13.99 34.37 -30.01
N SER A 397 -13.84 35.49 -30.70
CA SER A 397 -14.73 36.66 -30.66
C SER A 397 -16.21 36.31 -30.85
N SER A 398 -16.51 35.26 -31.62
CA SER A 398 -17.87 34.73 -31.82
C SER A 398 -18.43 33.93 -30.62
N TYR A 399 -17.63 33.67 -29.59
CA TYR A 399 -18.07 32.92 -28.42
C TYR A 399 -18.97 33.75 -27.51
N ARG A 400 -20.27 33.43 -27.50
CA ARG A 400 -21.20 33.89 -26.47
C ARG A 400 -21.43 32.80 -25.42
N PRO A 401 -20.96 32.99 -24.16
CA PRO A 401 -21.26 32.05 -23.07
C PRO A 401 -22.77 32.02 -22.80
N LYS A 402 -23.35 30.81 -22.64
CA LYS A 402 -24.73 30.68 -22.17
C LYS A 402 -24.82 31.18 -20.73
N ARG A 403 -25.88 31.95 -20.41
CA ARG A 403 -26.05 32.78 -19.20
C ARG A 403 -25.83 32.10 -17.83
N LYS A 404 -25.68 30.78 -17.74
CA LYS A 404 -25.51 30.05 -16.47
C LYS A 404 -24.04 29.92 -16.00
N ASP A 405 -23.06 30.15 -16.88
CA ASP A 405 -21.64 29.86 -16.60
C ASP A 405 -20.72 31.10 -16.62
N LYS A 406 -21.23 32.28 -16.26
CA LYS A 406 -20.42 33.51 -16.19
C LYS A 406 -19.28 33.45 -15.14
N ARG A 407 -19.38 32.60 -14.11
CA ARG A 407 -18.32 32.41 -13.10
C ARG A 407 -17.22 31.41 -13.51
N ALA A 408 -17.49 30.53 -14.47
CA ALA A 408 -16.50 29.55 -14.94
C ALA A 408 -15.59 30.12 -16.06
N ALA A 409 -16.01 31.19 -16.72
CA ALA A 409 -15.23 31.84 -17.78
C ALA A 409 -14.08 32.71 -17.26
N GLN A 410 -14.07 33.08 -15.98
CA GLN A 410 -13.11 34.03 -15.40
C GLN A 410 -12.02 33.36 -14.53
N VAL A 411 -12.09 32.05 -14.30
CA VAL A 411 -11.28 31.36 -13.25
C VAL A 411 -10.30 30.33 -13.83
N ARG A 412 -10.05 30.32 -15.14
CA ARG A 412 -9.06 29.39 -15.72
C ARG A 412 -8.25 30.02 -16.84
N GLY A 413 -7.57 31.12 -16.51
CA GLY A 413 -6.39 31.57 -17.25
C GLY A 413 -5.17 30.70 -16.94
N SER A 414 -4.16 30.76 -17.81
CA SER A 414 -2.85 30.09 -17.66
C SER A 414 -2.27 30.33 -16.27
N GLN A 415 -1.74 29.28 -15.63
CA GLN A 415 -1.08 29.41 -14.32
C GLN A 415 -0.06 30.57 -14.35
N GLY A 416 -0.29 31.60 -13.52
CA GLY A 416 0.66 32.69 -13.30
C GLY A 416 0.13 34.13 -13.36
N ALA A 417 -1.14 34.38 -13.74
CA ALA A 417 -1.67 35.74 -13.81
C ALA A 417 -2.26 36.23 -12.46
N VAL A 418 -1.49 37.02 -11.72
CA VAL A 418 -1.93 37.77 -10.52
C VAL A 418 -2.92 38.88 -10.90
N VAL A 419 -4.11 38.83 -10.30
CA VAL A 419 -5.14 39.88 -10.42
C VAL A 419 -4.70 41.09 -9.61
N ARG A 420 -4.54 42.23 -10.27
CA ARG A 420 -4.22 43.52 -9.65
C ARG A 420 -5.52 44.16 -9.15
N GLU A 421 -5.73 44.16 -7.83
CA GLU A 421 -6.76 44.97 -7.17
C GLU A 421 -6.43 46.47 -7.32
N LYS A 422 -7.45 47.27 -7.64
CA LYS A 422 -7.37 48.73 -7.65
C LYS A 422 -8.05 49.26 -6.39
N ASN A 423 -7.23 49.90 -5.56
CA ASN A 423 -7.53 50.62 -4.32
C ASN A 423 -8.57 51.73 -4.49
N GLU A 424 -9.24 52.06 -3.38
CA GLU A 424 -9.41 53.40 -2.78
C GLU A 424 -10.17 53.21 -1.44
N ALA A 425 -9.92 53.87 -0.31
CA ALA A 425 -8.91 54.83 0.10
C ALA A 425 -8.93 54.95 1.64
N ASN A 426 -7.81 55.42 2.19
CA ASN A 426 -7.63 56.10 3.49
C ASN A 426 -7.80 55.28 4.78
N ALA A 427 -7.02 55.47 5.84
CA ALA A 427 -5.75 56.14 6.11
C ALA A 427 -5.43 55.77 7.57
N VAL A 428 -4.16 55.47 7.87
CA VAL A 428 -3.42 55.73 9.13
C VAL A 428 -4.21 55.50 10.43
N SER A 429 -3.86 54.55 11.31
CA SER A 429 -2.76 54.72 12.26
C SER A 429 -2.57 53.44 13.07
N THR A 430 -1.32 53.05 13.23
CA THR A 430 -0.81 52.17 14.29
C THR A 430 -1.16 52.67 15.68
N ASN A 431 -1.61 51.78 16.58
CA ASN A 431 -0.86 51.54 17.83
C ASN A 431 -1.39 50.34 18.62
N THR A 432 -0.42 49.51 18.98
CA THR A 432 -0.39 48.54 20.07
C THR A 432 -0.55 49.21 21.43
N SER A 433 -1.36 48.63 22.32
CA SER A 433 -1.05 48.57 23.75
C SER A 433 -2.00 47.63 24.48
N ALA A 434 -1.42 46.63 25.12
CA ALA A 434 -2.01 45.83 26.17
C ALA A 434 -2.34 46.69 27.41
N SER A 435 -3.43 46.37 28.11
CA SER A 435 -3.47 46.24 29.58
C SER A 435 -4.90 45.99 30.07
N ASN A 436 -5.04 44.87 30.79
CA ASN A 436 -6.11 44.52 31.74
C ASN A 436 -6.15 45.55 32.92
N PRO A 437 -7.04 45.47 33.95
CA PRO A 437 -8.07 44.47 34.29
C PRO A 437 -9.39 45.05 34.90
N LYS A 438 -10.24 44.16 35.46
CA LYS A 438 -11.33 44.37 36.45
C LYS A 438 -12.58 45.06 35.91
N SER A 439 -13.79 44.85 36.41
CA SER A 439 -14.47 43.84 37.24
C SER A 439 -15.88 44.44 37.41
N ASN A 440 -16.94 43.65 37.24
CA ASN A 440 -18.18 43.67 38.02
C ASN A 440 -19.41 43.37 37.17
N GLN A 441 -20.00 42.22 37.51
CA GLN A 441 -21.43 41.90 37.61
C GLN A 441 -22.32 43.08 38.10
N PRO A 442 -23.67 42.98 38.16
CA PRO A 442 -24.55 41.84 37.85
C PRO A 442 -25.90 42.22 37.15
N THR A 443 -26.79 41.22 37.06
CA THR A 443 -28.28 41.31 37.17
C THR A 443 -29.06 42.00 36.03
N ALA A 444 -30.25 41.56 35.62
CA ALA A 444 -31.11 40.44 35.98
C ALA A 444 -32.29 40.40 34.99
N THR A 445 -33.02 39.27 35.02
CA THR A 445 -34.48 39.11 34.73
C THR A 445 -34.94 39.38 33.29
N SER A 446 -35.81 38.60 32.66
CA SER A 446 -36.89 37.74 33.16
C SER A 446 -37.40 36.80 32.05
N LYS A 447 -37.85 35.61 32.45
CA LYS A 447 -39.14 34.92 32.16
C LYS A 447 -39.92 35.43 30.93
N SER A 448 -40.59 34.62 30.10
CA SER A 448 -41.44 33.45 30.38
C SER A 448 -41.81 32.88 28.99
N GLU A 449 -41.71 31.57 28.79
CA GLU A 449 -42.82 30.59 28.81
C GLU A 449 -43.70 30.52 27.55
N GLN A 450 -43.82 29.26 27.09
CA GLN A 450 -45.02 28.62 26.55
C GLN A 450 -45.51 29.12 25.17
N SER A 451 -46.03 28.30 24.27
CA SER A 451 -46.40 26.88 24.28
C SER A 451 -46.70 26.48 22.82
N LYS A 452 -46.47 25.19 22.53
CA LYS A 452 -47.07 24.39 21.45
C LYS A 452 -48.60 24.64 21.32
N PRO A 453 -49.30 24.29 20.21
CA PRO A 453 -49.14 22.97 19.55
C PRO A 453 -49.51 22.81 18.05
N SER A 454 -49.11 21.65 17.54
CA SER A 454 -49.72 20.73 16.55
C SER A 454 -50.69 21.24 15.47
N SER A 455 -50.51 20.74 14.23
CA SER A 455 -51.51 19.88 13.58
C SER A 455 -51.00 19.17 12.31
N LYS A 456 -51.54 17.96 12.09
CA LYS A 456 -51.31 16.97 11.03
C LYS A 456 -52.01 17.29 9.70
N SER A 457 -51.72 16.40 8.73
CA SER A 457 -52.53 16.02 7.53
C SER A 457 -52.13 16.74 6.23
N SER A 458 -52.19 16.18 5.03
CA SER A 458 -52.47 14.83 4.51
C SER A 458 -52.13 14.81 3.01
N ARG A 459 -51.53 13.71 2.53
CA ARG A 459 -51.90 12.89 1.35
C ARG A 459 -52.64 13.59 0.17
N LYS A 460 -52.05 13.64 -1.02
CA LYS A 460 -52.43 12.83 -2.23
C LYS A 460 -51.71 13.23 -3.53
N LYS A 461 -51.28 12.17 -4.24
CA LYS A 461 -51.11 11.94 -5.69
C LYS A 461 -51.57 13.03 -6.66
N SER A 462 -50.81 13.28 -7.74
CA SER A 462 -50.96 12.58 -9.04
C SER A 462 -50.16 13.25 -10.19
N ARG A 463 -49.85 12.42 -11.20
CA ARG A 463 -49.49 12.70 -12.61
C ARG A 463 -48.11 13.34 -12.87
N ASN A 464 -47.28 12.86 -13.79
CA ASN A 464 -47.45 11.95 -14.93
C ASN A 464 -46.34 10.91 -14.99
#